data_AF-A0A927IJI3-F1
#
_entry.id   AF-A0A927IJI3-F1
#
_cell.length_a   1.000
_cell.length_b   1.000
_cell.length_c   1.000
_cell.angle_alpha   90.00
_cell.angle_beta   90.00
_cell.angle_gamma   90.00
#
_symmetry.space_group_name_H-M   'P 1'
#
loop_
_entity.id
_entity.type
_entity.pdbx_description
1 polymer ?
#
loop_
_entity_poly.entity_id
_entity_poly.type
_entity_poly.pdbx_seq_one_letter_code
_entity_poly.pdbx_strand_id
1 'polypeptide(L)'
;MKRLFVSILLLALVAPVCLLKAGGEPESDGSRKQFGPFEAITFNASILRDVKYVAEENNVYLQLFPAHKEKELVVKLSNDYFASYREWHHGGYELVSPANQGKTPYGWTDFVNTSANYIEYWMDGEVFLHLKRVK
;
A
#
# COMPACT_ATOMS: atom_id res chain seq x y z
N MET A 1 -20.50 -63.22 -28.31
CA MET A 1 -21.26 -62.19 -29.07
C MET A 1 -20.92 -60.86 -28.42
N LYS A 2 -20.00 -60.08 -29.01
CA LYS A 2 -20.25 -58.90 -29.87
C LYS A 2 -20.92 -57.72 -29.14
N ARG A 3 -20.09 -56.68 -28.91
CA ARG A 3 -20.37 -55.22 -29.00
C ARG A 3 -21.21 -54.65 -27.82
N LEU A 4 -21.04 -53.41 -27.34
CA LEU A 4 -20.48 -52.17 -27.92
C LEU A 4 -19.76 -51.34 -26.84
N PHE A 5 -18.66 -50.71 -27.27
CA PHE A 5 -18.16 -49.43 -26.75
C PHE A 5 -19.19 -48.32 -26.98
N VAL A 6 -19.44 -47.45 -25.99
CA VAL A 6 -19.63 -46.02 -26.22
C VAL A 6 -19.05 -45.26 -25.01
N SER A 7 -17.88 -44.67 -25.21
CA SER A 7 -17.36 -43.59 -24.39
C SER A 7 -18.16 -42.31 -24.66
N ILE A 8 -18.66 -41.65 -23.61
CA ILE A 8 -18.97 -40.22 -23.66
C ILE A 8 -18.10 -39.56 -22.58
N LEU A 9 -16.97 -39.04 -23.05
CA LEU A 9 -16.06 -38.18 -22.33
C LEU A 9 -16.73 -36.80 -22.24
N LEU A 10 -17.37 -36.47 -21.12
CA LEU A 10 -17.84 -35.10 -20.87
C LEU A 10 -16.68 -34.32 -20.24
N LEU A 11 -15.89 -33.64 -21.08
CA LEU A 11 -14.88 -32.69 -20.65
C LEU A 11 -15.59 -31.41 -20.19
N ALA A 12 -15.94 -31.34 -18.91
CA ALA A 12 -16.43 -30.09 -18.32
C ALA A 12 -15.24 -29.13 -18.16
N LEU A 13 -15.06 -28.26 -19.16
CA LEU A 13 -14.15 -27.13 -19.09
C LEU A 13 -14.73 -26.10 -18.11
N VAL A 14 -14.52 -26.30 -16.81
CA VAL A 14 -14.80 -25.27 -15.81
C VAL A 14 -13.66 -24.27 -15.89
N ALA A 15 -13.83 -23.26 -16.75
CA ALA A 15 -12.98 -22.08 -16.71
C ALA A 15 -13.19 -21.40 -15.34
N PRO A 16 -12.15 -21.22 -14.50
CA PRO A 16 -12.26 -20.27 -13.42
C PRO A 16 -12.40 -18.90 -14.08
N VAL A 17 -13.58 -18.30 -13.89
CA VAL A 17 -13.78 -16.87 -14.12
C VAL A 17 -12.79 -16.16 -13.21
N CYS A 18 -11.64 -15.78 -13.75
CA CYS A 18 -10.80 -14.75 -13.17
C CYS A 18 -11.65 -13.47 -13.17
N LEU A 19 -12.40 -13.27 -12.09
CA LEU A 19 -12.85 -11.96 -11.66
C LEU A 19 -11.58 -11.14 -11.42
N LEU A 20 -11.08 -10.49 -12.47
CA LEU A 20 -10.28 -9.29 -12.34
C LEU A 20 -11.15 -8.31 -11.54
N LYS A 21 -10.93 -8.26 -10.24
CA LYS A 21 -11.38 -7.15 -9.42
C LYS A 21 -10.52 -5.97 -9.87
N ALA A 22 -10.98 -5.27 -10.90
CA ALA A 22 -10.47 -3.94 -11.23
C ALA A 22 -10.46 -3.15 -9.92
N GLY A 23 -9.28 -2.70 -9.50
CA GLY A 23 -9.08 -1.96 -8.26
C GLY A 23 -9.82 -0.64 -8.34
N GLY A 24 -11.11 -0.65 -7.99
CA GLY A 24 -11.85 0.55 -7.67
C GLY A 24 -11.34 1.09 -6.34
N GLU A 25 -11.07 2.38 -6.29
CA GLU A 25 -10.79 3.07 -5.04
C GLU A 25 -11.98 2.86 -4.08
N PRO A 26 -11.76 2.47 -2.82
CA PRO A 26 -12.85 2.38 -1.87
C PRO A 26 -13.45 3.77 -1.65
N GLU A 27 -14.73 3.91 -2.01
CA GLU A 27 -15.55 5.04 -1.59
C GLU A 27 -15.63 5.01 -0.06
N SER A 28 -15.09 6.06 0.59
CA SER A 28 -15.06 6.18 2.04
C SER A 28 -16.10 7.23 2.44
N ASP A 29 -17.10 6.80 3.19
CA ASP A 29 -18.21 7.62 3.71
C ASP A 29 -17.81 8.37 4.99
N GLY A 30 -16.83 9.26 4.86
CA GLY A 30 -16.35 10.12 5.95
C GLY A 30 -15.29 11.09 5.44
N SER A 31 -15.15 12.26 6.08
CA SER A 31 -14.11 13.23 5.73
C SER A 31 -12.74 12.56 5.85
N ARG A 32 -12.13 12.19 4.72
CA ARG A 32 -10.82 11.54 4.69
C ARG A 32 -9.77 12.48 5.31
N LYS A 33 -8.85 11.93 6.11
CA LYS A 33 -7.79 12.73 6.76
C LYS A 33 -6.87 13.33 5.70
N GLN A 34 -6.59 14.63 5.80
CA GLN A 34 -5.75 15.35 4.84
C GLN A 34 -4.42 15.80 5.47
N PHE A 35 -3.33 15.65 4.71
CA PHE A 35 -1.96 15.99 5.09
C PHE A 35 -1.29 16.73 3.92
N GLY A 36 -1.35 18.07 3.93
CA GLY A 36 -0.86 18.87 2.80
C GLY A 36 -1.62 18.54 1.50
N PRO A 37 -0.92 18.17 0.40
CA PRO A 37 -1.56 17.79 -0.85
C PRO A 37 -2.08 16.35 -0.85
N PHE A 38 -1.93 15.61 0.25
CA PHE A 38 -2.32 14.21 0.33
C PHE A 38 -3.60 14.00 1.14
N GLU A 39 -4.43 13.08 0.68
CA GLU A 39 -5.59 12.54 1.37
C GLU A 39 -5.34 11.07 1.72
N ALA A 40 -5.58 10.67 2.96
CA ALA A 40 -5.45 9.28 3.37
C ALA A 40 -6.70 8.49 2.96
N ILE A 41 -6.54 7.61 1.98
CA ILE A 41 -7.56 6.65 1.55
C ILE A 41 -7.54 5.35 2.38
N THR A 42 -6.40 5.08 3.03
CA THR A 42 -6.27 4.08 4.11
C THR A 42 -5.54 4.72 5.28
N PHE A 43 -6.04 4.55 6.51
CA PHE A 43 -5.38 5.02 7.74
C PHE A 43 -5.65 4.06 8.89
N ASN A 44 -4.65 3.28 9.30
CA ASN A 44 -4.74 2.38 10.45
C ASN A 44 -4.28 3.08 11.74
N ALA A 45 -5.24 3.55 12.53
CA ALA A 45 -5.00 4.26 13.79
C ALA A 45 -4.48 3.37 14.93
N SER A 46 -4.38 2.05 14.74
CA SER A 46 -3.76 1.12 15.69
C SER A 46 -2.23 1.12 15.57
N ILE A 47 -1.71 1.42 14.37
CA ILE A 47 -0.27 1.40 14.04
C ILE A 47 0.29 2.81 14.04
N LEU A 48 -0.47 3.76 13.50
CA LEU A 48 -0.03 5.11 13.22
C LEU A 48 -0.69 6.10 14.18
N ARG A 49 0.15 6.86 14.89
CA ARG A 49 -0.30 7.96 15.75
C ARG A 49 -0.58 9.21 14.93
N ASP A 50 0.34 9.58 14.04
CA ASP A 50 0.21 10.81 13.25
C ASP A 50 1.00 10.79 11.92
N VAL A 51 0.63 11.69 11.01
CA VAL A 51 1.33 11.97 9.75
C VAL A 51 1.59 13.48 9.67
N LYS A 52 2.85 13.85 9.42
CA LYS A 52 3.24 15.25 9.26
C LYS A 52 3.71 15.49 7.84
N TYR A 53 3.15 16.52 7.22
CA TYR A 53 3.64 17.08 5.96
C TYR A 53 4.37 18.40 6.23
N VAL A 54 5.57 18.56 5.68
CA VAL A 54 6.37 19.79 5.72
C VAL A 54 6.40 20.37 4.31
N ALA A 55 5.79 21.53 4.12
CA ALA A 55 5.47 22.07 2.79
C ALA A 55 6.69 22.63 2.06
N GLU A 56 7.62 23.21 2.80
CA GLU A 56 8.84 23.84 2.29
C GLU A 56 9.74 22.83 1.57
N GLU A 57 9.71 21.58 2.04
CA GLU A 57 10.54 20.49 1.53
C GLU A 57 9.73 19.45 0.77
N ASN A 58 8.39 19.48 0.78
CA ASN A 58 7.51 18.40 0.27
C ASN A 58 7.80 17.04 0.95
N ASN A 59 8.03 17.08 2.26
CA ASN A 59 8.41 15.91 3.05
C ASN A 59 7.23 15.36 3.84
N VAL A 60 7.04 14.04 3.78
CA VAL A 60 6.05 13.30 4.57
C VAL A 60 6.76 12.48 5.65
N TYR A 61 6.40 12.68 6.91
CA TYR A 61 6.90 11.96 8.07
C TYR A 61 5.78 11.18 8.73
N LEU A 62 6.11 10.01 9.28
CA LEU A 62 5.19 9.21 10.08
C LEU A 62 5.57 9.26 11.56
N GLN A 63 4.58 9.15 12.43
CA GLN A 63 4.78 8.88 13.84
C GLN A 63 4.07 7.58 14.20
N LEU A 64 4.84 6.52 14.42
CA LEU A 64 4.33 5.20 14.76
C LEU A 64 4.09 5.07 16.27
N PHE A 65 3.16 4.20 16.67
CA PHE A 65 3.07 3.77 18.05
C PHE A 65 4.31 2.94 18.44
N PRO A 66 4.82 3.05 19.69
CA PRO A 66 6.04 2.36 20.12
C PRO A 66 6.01 0.85 19.92
N ALA A 67 4.84 0.23 20.01
CA ALA A 67 4.65 -1.21 19.78
C ALA A 67 4.99 -1.66 18.34
N HIS A 68 5.04 -0.72 17.39
CA HIS A 68 5.27 -0.99 15.97
C HIS A 68 6.63 -0.48 15.47
N LYS A 69 7.44 0.15 16.34
CA LYS A 69 8.71 0.78 15.92
C LYS A 69 9.79 -0.22 15.52
N GLU A 70 9.73 -1.44 16.04
CA GLU A 70 10.67 -2.54 15.77
C GLU A 70 10.28 -3.35 14.52
N LYS A 71 9.21 -2.94 13.83
CA LYS A 71 8.78 -3.60 12.60
C LYS A 71 9.39 -2.92 11.40
N GLU A 72 9.65 -3.72 10.38
CA GLU A 72 10.06 -3.22 9.07
C GLU A 72 8.95 -2.38 8.46
N LEU A 73 9.34 -1.24 7.89
CA LEU A 73 8.45 -0.36 7.15
C LEU A 73 8.83 -0.41 5.68
N VAL A 74 7.90 -0.84 4.83
CA VAL A 74 8.11 -0.87 3.38
C VAL A 74 7.31 0.26 2.74
N VAL A 75 7.95 1.02 1.87
CA VAL A 75 7.34 2.14 1.14
C VAL A 75 7.31 1.84 -0.35
N LYS A 76 6.13 1.97 -0.96
CA LYS A 76 5.93 1.91 -2.41
C LYS A 76 5.38 3.24 -2.91
N LEU A 77 5.83 3.64 -4.09
CA LEU A 77 5.39 4.85 -4.78
C LEU A 77 4.72 4.44 -6.08
N SER A 78 3.53 4.97 -6.35
CA SER A 78 2.71 4.59 -7.50
C SER A 78 2.08 5.84 -8.13
N ASN A 79 1.84 5.78 -9.45
CA ASN A 79 1.12 6.83 -10.16
C ASN A 79 -0.37 6.52 -10.32
N ASP A 80 -0.74 5.25 -10.19
CA ASP A 80 -2.11 4.74 -10.21
C ASP A 80 -2.42 3.96 -8.93
N TYR A 81 -3.70 3.76 -8.60
CA TYR A 81 -4.10 3.05 -7.38
C TYR A 81 -3.54 1.61 -7.37
N PHE A 82 -2.57 1.35 -6.48
CA PHE A 82 -1.82 0.08 -6.41
C PHE A 82 -1.20 -0.39 -7.73
N ALA A 83 -0.85 0.55 -8.61
CA ALA A 83 -0.32 0.24 -9.94
C ALA A 83 0.66 1.33 -10.42
N SER A 84 1.37 1.03 -11.52
CA SER A 84 2.35 1.96 -12.09
C SER A 84 3.40 2.38 -11.06
N TYR A 85 4.00 1.38 -10.42
CA TYR A 85 5.02 1.56 -9.38
C TYR A 85 6.26 2.24 -9.94
N ARG A 86 6.81 3.16 -9.15
CA ARG A 86 8.04 3.90 -9.46
C ARG A 86 9.23 3.19 -8.85
N GLU A 87 10.32 3.13 -9.60
CA GLU A 87 11.58 2.64 -9.09
C GLU A 87 12.23 3.68 -8.18
N TRP A 88 12.75 3.19 -7.06
CA TRP A 88 13.67 3.92 -6.20
C TRP A 88 15.07 3.94 -6.81
N HIS A 89 15.89 4.90 -6.37
CA HIS A 89 17.25 5.09 -6.88
C HIS A 89 18.15 3.84 -6.80
N HIS A 90 17.85 2.89 -5.94
CA HIS A 90 18.59 1.62 -5.80
C HIS A 90 18.13 0.53 -6.78
N GLY A 91 17.20 0.80 -7.69
CA GLY A 91 16.77 -0.13 -8.75
C GLY A 91 15.68 -1.14 -8.33
N GLY A 92 14.76 -0.75 -7.46
CA GLY A 92 13.61 -1.58 -7.05
C GLY A 92 12.36 -0.75 -6.74
N TYR A 93 11.21 -1.39 -6.59
CA TYR A 93 9.92 -0.71 -6.34
C TYR A 93 9.60 -0.50 -4.85
N GLU A 94 10.42 -1.05 -3.97
CA GLU A 94 10.25 -1.03 -2.52
C GLU A 94 11.43 -0.35 -1.86
N LEU A 95 11.15 0.66 -1.03
CA LEU A 95 12.12 1.18 -0.07
C LEU A 95 11.84 0.54 1.27
N VAL A 96 12.79 -0.25 1.73
CA VAL A 96 12.73 -0.89 3.05
C VAL A 96 13.43 0.02 4.06
N SER A 97 12.67 0.57 5.00
CA SER A 97 13.22 1.28 6.14
C SER A 97 13.43 0.28 7.29
N PRO A 98 14.68 0.09 7.75
CA PRO A 98 14.97 -0.88 8.81
C PRO A 98 14.21 -0.58 10.11
N ALA A 99 13.86 -1.65 10.83
CA ALA A 99 13.28 -1.58 12.16
C ALA A 99 14.12 -0.71 13.10
N ASN A 100 13.45 0.13 13.88
CA ASN A 100 14.01 0.88 15.00
C ASN A 100 15.43 1.43 14.79
N GLN A 101 15.51 2.52 14.04
CA GLN A 101 16.76 3.27 13.81
C GLN A 101 17.23 4.08 15.05
N GLY A 102 17.11 3.54 16.26
CA GLY A 102 17.45 4.23 17.50
C GLY A 102 16.56 5.44 17.83
N LYS A 103 15.39 5.57 17.17
CA LYS A 103 14.45 6.66 17.38
C LYS A 103 13.75 6.50 18.74
N THR A 104 13.51 7.61 19.43
CA THR A 104 12.76 7.63 20.70
C THR A 104 11.31 7.18 20.49
N PRO A 105 10.61 6.73 21.56
CA PRO A 105 9.18 6.47 21.48
C PRO A 105 8.42 7.67 20.92
N TYR A 106 7.54 7.44 19.94
CA TYR A 106 6.83 8.48 19.19
C TYR A 106 7.76 9.45 18.43
N GLY A 107 9.00 9.07 18.15
CA GLY A 107 9.85 9.80 17.23
C GLY A 107 9.26 9.81 15.82
N TRP A 108 9.52 10.88 15.07
CA TRP A 108 9.22 10.92 13.64
C TRP A 108 10.15 9.97 12.89
N THR A 109 9.62 9.25 11.91
CA THR A 109 10.42 8.45 10.97
C THR A 109 11.31 9.35 10.11
N ASP A 110 12.14 8.74 9.27
CA ASP A 110 12.68 9.46 8.12
C ASP A 110 11.53 9.88 7.18
N PHE A 111 11.82 10.82 6.28
CA PHE A 111 10.81 11.36 5.39
C PHE A 111 10.76 10.66 4.04
N VAL A 112 9.59 10.72 3.41
CA VAL A 112 9.42 10.44 1.99
C VAL A 112 9.25 11.78 1.27
N ASN A 113 10.08 11.99 0.26
CA ASN A 113 9.96 13.09 -0.70
C ASN A 113 9.65 12.52 -2.08
N THR A 114 8.53 12.91 -2.68
CA THR A 114 8.11 12.31 -3.95
C THR A 114 7.17 13.20 -4.74
N SER A 115 7.21 13.03 -6.07
CA SER A 115 6.23 13.54 -7.02
C SER A 115 5.17 12.52 -7.41
N ALA A 116 5.17 11.31 -6.81
CA ALA A 116 4.17 10.28 -7.09
C ALA A 116 2.76 10.74 -6.68
N ASN A 117 1.75 10.14 -7.32
CA ASN A 117 0.35 10.37 -6.97
C ASN A 117 -0.03 9.60 -5.71
N TYR A 118 0.59 8.46 -5.45
CA TYR A 118 0.29 7.62 -4.31
C TYR A 118 1.55 7.28 -3.51
N ILE A 119 1.39 7.21 -2.20
CA ILE A 119 2.39 6.70 -1.26
C ILE A 119 1.73 5.60 -0.44
N GLU A 120 2.27 4.40 -0.54
CA GLU A 120 1.79 3.24 0.18
C GLU A 120 2.82 2.85 1.24
N TYR A 121 2.38 2.78 2.49
CA TYR A 121 3.18 2.29 3.60
C TYR A 121 2.65 0.95 4.08
N TRP A 122 3.56 -0.01 4.11
CA TRP A 122 3.29 -1.41 4.39
C TRP A 122 4.03 -1.84 5.65
N MET A 123 3.38 -2.70 6.42
CA MET A 123 3.96 -3.34 7.59
C MET A 123 3.38 -4.75 7.70
N ASP A 124 4.22 -5.75 7.91
CA ASP A 124 3.82 -7.17 7.96
C ASP A 124 3.00 -7.64 6.74
N GLY A 125 3.27 -7.09 5.55
CA GLY A 125 2.57 -7.44 4.31
C GLY A 125 1.21 -6.76 4.10
N GLU A 126 0.79 -5.88 5.01
CA GLU A 126 -0.47 -5.13 4.92
C GLU A 126 -0.24 -3.63 4.78
N VAL A 127 -1.11 -2.96 4.00
CA VAL A 127 -1.11 -1.50 3.87
C VAL A 127 -1.76 -0.90 5.10
N PHE A 128 -1.00 -0.16 5.89
CA PHE A 128 -1.53 0.54 7.06
C PHE A 128 -1.77 2.02 6.80
N LEU A 129 -1.13 2.60 5.78
CA LEU A 129 -1.36 3.96 5.32
C LEU A 129 -1.24 4.02 3.80
N HIS A 130 -2.25 4.58 3.14
CA HIS A 130 -2.25 4.86 1.71
C HIS A 130 -2.67 6.30 1.50
N LEU A 131 -1.73 7.10 0.99
CA LEU A 131 -1.93 8.51 0.68
C LEU A 131 -2.15 8.68 -0.81
N LYS A 132 -3.18 9.44 -1.18
CA LYS A 132 -3.45 9.90 -2.55
C LYS A 132 -3.21 11.39 -2.63
N ARG A 133 -2.48 11.85 -3.65
CA ARG A 133 -2.33 13.26 -3.97
C ARG A 133 -3.63 13.79 -4.58
N VAL A 134 -4.12 14.90 -4.05
CA VAL A 134 -5.39 15.54 -4.46
C VAL A 134 -5.20 16.98 -4.93
N LYS A 135 -3.96 17.50 -4.93
CA LYS A 135 -3.59 18.84 -5.38
C LYS A 135 -2.28 18.82 -6.16
#